data_AF-A0A1G9X100-F1
#
_entry.id   AF-A0A1G9X100-F1
#
_cell.length_a   1.000
_cell.length_b   1.000
_cell.length_c   1.000
_cell.angle_alpha   90.00
_cell.angle_beta   90.00
_cell.angle_gamma   90.00
#
_symmetry.space_group_name_H-M   'P 1'
#
loop_
_entity.id
_entity.type
_entity.pdbx_description
1 polymer ?
#
loop_
_entity_poly.entity_id
_entity_poly.type
_entity_poly.pdbx_seq_one_letter_code
_entity_poly.pdbx_strand_id
1 'polypeptide(L)' 'MDMITFDAPLNPKQVAKEFFYGKLSYYSVLSMAKSGEMPFHCIRGKYLIWPKELQEWLDTQGKKDAS' A
#
# COMPACT_ATOMS: atom_id res chain seq x y z
N MET A 1 -17.94 9.90 9.00
CA MET A 1 -17.10 9.52 7.85
C MET A 1 -15.70 10.00 8.17
N ASP A 2 -14.83 9.10 8.66
CA ASP A 2 -13.43 9.44 8.83
C ASP A 2 -12.82 9.71 7.46
N MET A 3 -12.41 10.95 7.25
CA MET A 3 -11.65 11.36 6.07
C MET A 3 -10.30 10.66 6.14
N ILE A 4 -9.97 9.83 5.17
CA ILE A 4 -8.64 9.20 5.07
C ILE A 4 -7.63 10.33 4.88
N THR A 5 -6.95 10.74 5.95
CA THR A 5 -5.87 11.72 5.88
C THR A 5 -4.67 11.04 5.23
N PHE A 6 -4.30 11.46 4.02
CA PHE A 6 -3.16 10.92 3.26
C PHE A 6 -1.79 11.09 3.94
N ASP A 7 -1.76 11.77 5.08
CA ASP A 7 -0.58 12.03 5.90
C ASP A 7 -0.23 10.87 6.85
N ALA A 8 -1.22 10.03 7.19
CA ALA A 8 -1.04 8.94 8.15
C ALA A 8 -0.61 7.62 7.48
N PRO A 9 0.43 6.93 8.00
CA PRO A 9 0.77 5.60 7.52
C PRO A 9 -0.34 4.59 7.86
N LEU A 10 -0.63 3.71 6.90
CA LEU A 10 -1.56 2.61 7.05
C LEU A 10 -0.82 1.30 7.29
N ASN A 11 -1.43 0.43 8.10
CA ASN A 11 -0.95 -0.94 8.24
C ASN A 11 -1.32 -1.76 6.99
N PRO A 12 -0.61 -2.87 6.69
CA PRO A 12 -0.88 -3.70 5.52
C PRO A 12 -2.32 -4.23 5.49
N LYS A 13 -2.92 -4.45 6.67
CA LYS A 13 -4.32 -4.86 6.80
C LYS A 13 -5.31 -3.76 6.41
N GLN A 14 -5.00 -2.50 6.73
CA GLN A 14 -5.81 -1.35 6.31
C GLN A 14 -5.62 -1.09 4.82
N VAL A 15 -4.39 -1.16 4.32
CA VAL A 15 -4.11 -1.04 2.88
C VAL A 15 -4.87 -2.09 2.06
N ALA A 16 -4.86 -3.35 2.49
CA ALA A 16 -5.63 -4.41 1.88
C ALA A 16 -7.14 -4.08 1.78
N LYS A 17 -7.72 -3.54 2.86
CA LYS A 17 -9.15 -3.26 2.94
C LYS A 17 -9.54 -1.95 2.24
N GLU A 18 -8.85 -0.86 2.55
CA GLU A 18 -9.20 0.49 2.12
C GLU A 18 -8.64 0.82 0.73
N PHE A 19 -7.44 0.33 0.40
CA PHE A 19 -6.73 0.67 -0.84
C PHE A 19 -6.97 -0.35 -1.95
N PHE A 20 -6.89 -1.63 -1.59
CA PHE A 20 -7.17 -2.72 -2.51
C PHE A 20 -8.65 -3.15 -2.48
N TYR A 21 -9.53 -2.45 -1.75
CA TYR A 21 -10.95 -2.78 -1.62
C TYR A 21 -11.20 -4.25 -1.23
N GLY A 22 -10.29 -4.85 -0.45
CA GLY A 22 -10.33 -6.26 -0.08
C GLY A 22 -9.92 -7.25 -1.18
N LYS A 23 -9.47 -6.78 -2.35
CA LYS A 23 -8.96 -7.65 -3.43
C LYS A 23 -7.64 -8.33 -3.08
N LEU A 24 -6.80 -7.68 -2.28
CA LEU A 24 -5.57 -8.28 -1.77
C LEU A 24 -5.71 -8.62 -0.30
N SER A 25 -5.20 -9.79 0.07
CA SER A 25 -5.10 -10.19 1.48
C SER A 25 -3.91 -9.52 2.15
N TYR A 26 -3.99 -9.39 3.49
CA TYR A 26 -2.88 -8.92 4.32
C TYR A 26 -1.53 -9.58 3.97
N TYR A 27 -1.54 -10.91 3.76
CA TYR A 27 -0.35 -11.67 3.41
C TYR A 27 0.22 -11.29 2.03
N SER A 28 -0.64 -11.03 1.04
CA SER A 28 -0.21 -10.58 -0.29
C SER A 28 0.45 -9.20 -0.21
N VAL A 29 -0.18 -8.25 0.51
CA VAL A 29 0.39 -6.91 0.71
C VAL A 29 1.72 -6.98 1.47
N LEU A 30 1.80 -7.82 2.52
CA LEU A 30 3.04 -8.02 3.26
C LEU A 30 4.13 -8.66 2.40
N SER A 31 3.77 -9.62 1.55
CA SER A 31 4.71 -10.27 0.62
C SER A 31 5.25 -9.28 -0.40
N MET A 32 4.39 -8.45 -1.00
CA MET A 32 4.80 -7.41 -1.95
C MET A 32 5.70 -6.38 -1.30
N ALA A 33 5.38 -5.96 -0.06
CA ALA A 33 6.23 -5.07 0.71
C ALA A 33 7.60 -5.73 0.97
N LYS A 34 7.62 -6.99 1.43
CA LYS A 34 8.87 -7.72 1.67
C LYS A 34 9.71 -7.94 0.40
N SER A 35 9.06 -8.17 -0.74
CA SER A 35 9.73 -8.31 -2.04
C SER A 35 10.28 -6.98 -2.56
N GLY A 36 9.88 -5.84 -1.99
CA GLY A 36 10.23 -4.52 -2.51
C GLY A 36 9.45 -4.12 -3.76
N GLU A 37 8.36 -4.84 -4.07
CA GLU A 37 7.51 -4.55 -5.23
C GLU A 37 6.64 -3.31 -5.01
N MET A 38 6.30 -3.00 -3.75
CA MET A 38 5.52 -1.82 -3.37
C MET A 38 6.29 -0.91 -2.41
N PRO A 39 5.99 0.39 -2.36
CA PRO A 39 6.57 1.29 -1.36
C PRO A 39 6.08 0.91 0.04
N PHE A 40 7.04 0.72 0.95
CA PHE A 40 6.80 0.47 2.36
C PHE A 40 7.93 1.09 3.18
N HIS A 41 7.64 1.41 4.43
CA HIS A 41 8.64 1.83 5.40
C HIS A 41 8.58 0.92 6.62
N CYS A 42 9.75 0.47 7.06
CA CYS A 42 9.86 -0.27 8.31
C CYS A 42 10.26 0.69 9.42
N ILE A 43 9.31 1.08 10.27
CA ILE A 43 9.56 1.97 11.40
C ILE A 43 9.33 1.20 12.69
N ARG A 44 10.39 1.08 13.52
CA ARG A 44 10.36 0.34 14.80
C ARG A 44 9.80 -1.10 14.65
N GLY A 45 10.18 -1.78 13.57
CA GLY A 45 9.74 -3.17 13.30
C GLY A 45 8.29 -3.31 12.81
N LYS A 46 7.61 -2.20 12.50
CA LYS A 46 6.28 -2.21 11.89
C LYS A 46 6.38 -1.79 10.42
N TYR A 47 5.70 -2.55 9.57
CA TYR A 47 5.53 -2.20 8.16
C TYR A 47 4.42 -1.16 8.05
N LEU A 48 4.79 0.04 7.66
CA LEU A 48 3.93 1.19 7.49
C LEU A 48 3.95 1.60 6.03
N ILE A 49 2.77 1.82 5.47
CA ILE A 49 2.60 2.10 4.04
C ILE A 49 1.85 3.42 3.94
N TRP A 50 2.45 4.40 3.29
CA TRP A 50 1.79 5.68 3.06
C TRP A 50 0.86 5.56 1.85
N PRO A 51 -0.42 5.94 2.00
CA PRO A 51 -1.38 5.88 0.91
C PRO A 51 -0.96 6.76 -0.28
N LYS A 52 -0.27 7.89 -0.03
CA LYS A 52 0.26 8.76 -1.08
C LYS A 52 1.28 8.03 -1.97
N GLU A 53 2.32 7.47 -1.37
CA GLU A 53 3.36 6.72 -2.11
C GLU A 53 2.75 5.50 -2.82
N LEU A 54 1.81 4.82 -2.17
CA LEU A 54 1.12 3.68 -2.76
C LEU A 54 0.27 4.08 -3.98
N GLN A 55 -0.35 5.26 -3.94
CA GLN A 55 -1.11 5.80 -5.08
C GLN A 55 -0.20 6.13 -6.26
N GLU A 56 0.94 6.78 -6.01
CA GLU A 56 1.94 7.11 -7.02
C GLU A 56 2.53 5.84 -7.67
N TRP A 57 2.75 4.80 -6.85
CA TRP A 57 3.17 3.50 -7.33
C TRP A 57 2.12 2.83 -8.21
N LEU A 58 0.84 2.83 -7.79
CA LEU A 58 -0.25 2.26 -8.60
C LEU A 58 -0.41 2.99 -9.94
N ASP A 59 -0.30 4.32 -9.96
CA ASP A 59 -0.30 5.11 -11.20
C ASP A 59 0.83 4.67 -12.14
N THR A 60 2.01 4.40 -11.58
CA THR A 60 3.17 3.92 -12.33
C THR A 60 2.98 2.49 -12.86
N GLN A 61 2.39 1.59 -12.07
CA GLN A 61 2.11 0.21 -12.51
C GLN A 61 1.01 0.19 -13.58
N GLY A 62 -0.05 0.99 -13.43
CA GLY A 62 -1.12 1.09 -14.42
C GLY A 62 -0.64 1.59 -15.79
N LYS A 63 0.46 2.35 -15.83
CA LYS A 63 1.13 2.76 -17.08
C LYS A 63 1.99 1.68 -17.72
N LYS A 64 2.47 0.68 -16.96
CA LYS A 64 3.27 -0.44 -17.50
C LYS A 64 2.45 -1.46 -18.27
N ASP A 65 1.17 -1.62 -17.94
CA ASP A 65 0.25 -2.53 -18.67
C ASP A 65 -0.31 -1.91 -19.98
N ALA A 66 -0.02 -0.64 -20.25
CA ALA A 66 -0.52 0.07 -21.43
C ALA A 66 0.50 0.25 -22.57
N SER A 67 1.66 -0.43 -22.50
CA SER A 67 2.77 -0.24 -23.44
C SER A 67 3.20 -1.50 -24.18
#